data_AF-A0AAP8IYC6-F1
#
_entry.id   AF-A0AAP8IYC6-F1
#
_cell.length_a   1.000
_cell.length_b   1.000
_cell.length_c   1.000
_cell.angle_alpha   90.00
_cell.angle_beta   90.00
_cell.angle_gamma   90.00
#
_symmetry.space_group_name_H-M   'P 1'
#
loop_
_entity.id
_entity.type
_entity.pdbx_description
1 polymer ?
#
loop_
_entity_poly.entity_id
_entity_poly.type
_entity_poly.pdbx_seq_one_letter_code
_entity_poly.pdbx_strand_id
1 'polypeptide(L)'
;MAREITRDDLNQVSMQVILHAGNARELTMAALTELTAEKPDFRKIADNFKHAHLELTEAHSHQTDMIQLEANGDFIPYSTLFGHAQDTLMTIQSEMLLAEKITEIEKKHGGDSNA
;
A
#
# COMPACT_ATOMS: atom_id res chain seq x y z
N MET A 1 -13.77 6.11 -31.26
CA MET A 1 -12.37 5.68 -31.25
C MET A 1 -11.99 5.44 -29.80
N ALA A 2 -11.36 4.32 -29.48
CA ALA A 2 -10.83 4.10 -28.13
C ALA A 2 -9.79 5.19 -27.81
N ARG A 3 -9.79 5.71 -26.58
CA ARG A 3 -8.82 6.73 -26.16
C ARG A 3 -7.45 6.07 -26.09
N GLU A 4 -6.49 6.61 -26.82
CA GLU A 4 -5.10 6.16 -26.73
C GLU A 4 -4.50 6.63 -25.39
N ILE A 5 -3.97 5.68 -24.61
CA ILE A 5 -3.26 5.97 -23.36
C ILE A 5 -1.86 6.45 -23.70
N THR A 6 -1.52 7.66 -23.26
CA THR A 6 -0.21 8.25 -23.53
C THR A 6 0.79 7.96 -22.41
N ARG A 7 2.08 8.23 -22.66
CA ARG A 7 3.10 8.20 -21.61
C ARG A 7 2.84 9.21 -20.49
N ASP A 8 2.25 10.36 -20.82
CA ASP A 8 1.95 11.38 -19.82
C ASP A 8 0.78 10.95 -18.92
N ASP A 9 -0.24 10.29 -19.49
CA ASP A 9 -1.30 9.66 -18.69
C ASP A 9 -0.71 8.61 -17.72
N LEU A 10 0.19 7.75 -18.21
CA LEU A 10 0.89 6.77 -17.37
C LEU A 10 1.75 7.42 -16.30
N ASN A 11 2.45 8.51 -16.61
CA ASN A 11 3.26 9.24 -15.63
C ASN A 11 2.36 9.80 -14.51
N GLN A 12 1.21 10.37 -14.86
CA GLN A 12 0.27 10.89 -13.87
C GLN A 12 -0.27 9.76 -12.97
N VAL A 13 -0.70 8.65 -13.55
CA VAL A 13 -1.16 7.47 -12.80
C VAL A 13 -0.04 6.93 -11.89
N SER A 14 1.18 6.82 -12.42
CA SER A 14 2.34 6.36 -11.66
C SER A 14 2.62 7.23 -10.45
N MET A 15 2.55 8.56 -10.61
CA MET A 15 2.75 9.49 -9.50
C MET A 15 1.66 9.38 -8.43
N GLN A 16 0.40 9.16 -8.81
CA GLN A 16 -0.68 8.92 -7.83
C GLN A 16 -0.45 7.61 -7.07
N VAL A 17 -0.10 6.52 -7.78
CA VAL A 17 0.21 5.23 -7.16
C VAL A 17 1.38 5.37 -6.19
N ILE A 18 2.49 6.01 -6.59
CA ILE A 18 3.67 6.19 -5.74
C ILE A 18 3.35 7.04 -4.50
N LEU A 19 2.57 8.12 -4.65
CA LEU A 19 2.19 8.99 -3.54
C LEU A 19 1.38 8.21 -2.48
N HIS A 20 0.30 7.57 -2.90
CA HIS A 20 -0.57 6.82 -1.99
C HIS A 20 0.13 5.60 -1.39
N ALA A 21 0.89 4.84 -2.18
CA ALA A 21 1.69 3.75 -1.65
C ALA A 21 2.73 4.25 -0.63
N GLY A 22 3.39 5.38 -0.92
CA GLY A 22 4.33 6.03 0.00
C GLY A 22 3.68 6.40 1.34
N ASN A 23 2.52 7.06 1.32
CA ASN A 23 1.75 7.38 2.52
C ASN A 23 1.39 6.13 3.33
N ALA A 24 0.95 5.07 2.65
CA ALA A 24 0.63 3.80 3.30
C ALA A 24 1.85 3.20 4.00
N ARG A 25 3.05 3.29 3.37
CA ARG A 25 4.29 2.82 3.97
C ARG A 25 4.65 3.61 5.22
N GLU A 26 4.54 4.94 5.18
CA GLU A 26 4.79 5.80 6.35
C GLU A 26 3.88 5.41 7.53
N LEU A 27 2.59 5.23 7.28
CA LEU A 27 1.61 4.80 8.29
C LEU A 27 1.92 3.39 8.83
N THR A 28 2.28 2.46 7.95
CA THR A 28 2.70 1.09 8.33
C THR A 28 3.95 1.12 9.22
N MET A 29 4.95 1.93 8.88
CA MET A 29 6.15 2.08 9.69
C MET A 29 5.87 2.78 11.02
N ALA A 30 4.94 3.75 11.05
CA ALA A 30 4.51 4.37 12.29
C ALA A 30 3.79 3.36 13.21
N ALA A 31 2.98 2.46 12.67
CA ALA A 31 2.36 1.36 13.41
C ALA A 31 3.41 0.41 14.01
N LEU A 32 4.41 0.01 13.23
CA LEU A 32 5.52 -0.83 13.74
C LEU A 32 6.39 -0.12 14.78
N THR A 33 6.61 1.18 14.61
CA THR A 33 7.36 2.00 15.59
C THR A 33 6.61 2.07 16.92
N GLU A 34 5.28 2.23 16.88
CA GLU A 34 4.45 2.20 18.08
C GLU A 34 4.41 0.81 18.72
N LEU A 35 4.46 -0.26 17.92
CA LEU A 35 4.50 -1.65 18.39
C LEU A 35 5.75 -1.95 19.23
N THR A 36 6.89 -1.34 18.91
CA THR A 36 8.16 -1.57 19.63
C THR A 36 8.41 -0.60 20.79
N ALA A 37 7.45 0.28 21.10
CA ALA A 37 7.54 1.17 22.24
C ALA A 37 7.48 0.41 23.58
N GLU A 38 8.00 0.99 24.67
CA GLU A 38 7.94 0.38 26.02
C GLU A 38 6.50 0.08 26.46
N LYS A 39 5.53 0.89 26.01
CA LYS A 39 4.09 0.73 26.25
C LYS A 39 3.34 0.96 24.95
N PRO A 40 3.16 -0.07 24.11
CA PRO A 40 2.51 0.08 22.81
C PRO A 40 1.05 0.51 22.95
N ASP A 41 0.65 1.57 22.23
CA ASP A 41 -0.76 1.93 22.08
C ASP A 41 -1.39 1.18 20.90
N PHE A 42 -2.03 0.05 21.21
CA PHE A 42 -2.69 -0.78 20.21
C PHE A 42 -3.89 -0.12 19.51
N ARG A 43 -4.46 0.96 20.05
CA ARG A 43 -5.50 1.74 19.35
C ARG A 43 -4.86 2.55 18.24
N LYS A 44 -3.78 3.27 18.56
CA LYS A 44 -3.01 4.04 17.57
C LYS A 44 -2.41 3.17 16.47
N ILE A 45 -1.92 1.96 16.82
CA ILE A 45 -1.47 0.97 15.84
C ILE A 45 -2.60 0.58 14.89
N ALA A 46 -3.79 0.28 15.42
CA ALA A 46 -4.95 -0.08 14.59
C ALA A 46 -5.42 1.08 13.69
N ASP A 47 -5.42 2.31 14.21
CA ASP A 47 -5.78 3.50 13.43
C ASP A 47 -4.78 3.76 12.30
N ASN A 48 -3.48 3.60 12.54
CA ASN A 48 -2.45 3.71 11.51
C ASN A 48 -2.63 2.67 10.41
N PHE A 49 -2.87 1.39 10.75
CA PHE A 49 -3.14 0.36 9.74
C PHE A 49 -4.43 0.65 8.96
N LYS A 50 -5.48 1.12 9.63
CA LYS A 50 -6.73 1.52 8.96
C LYS A 50 -6.47 2.60 7.92
N HIS A 51 -5.72 3.64 8.26
CA HIS A 51 -5.37 4.70 7.30
C HIS A 51 -4.43 4.19 6.19
N ALA A 52 -3.48 3.32 6.51
CA ALA A 52 -2.60 2.69 5.51
C ALA A 52 -3.40 1.88 4.48
N HIS A 53 -4.43 1.15 4.91
CA HIS A 53 -5.35 0.44 4.03
C HIS A 53 -6.13 1.37 3.11
N LEU A 54 -6.57 2.54 3.60
CA LEU A 54 -7.25 3.53 2.77
C LEU A 54 -6.33 4.05 1.66
N GLU A 55 -5.09 4.42 2.01
CA GLU A 55 -4.10 4.87 1.03
C GLU A 55 -3.77 3.76 0.00
N LEU A 56 -3.58 2.50 0.43
CA LEU A 56 -3.36 1.39 -0.49
C LEU A 56 -4.58 1.13 -1.39
N THR A 57 -5.79 1.33 -0.88
CA THR A 57 -7.02 1.16 -1.67
C THR A 57 -7.06 2.17 -2.83
N GLU A 58 -6.72 3.43 -2.56
CA GLU A 58 -6.63 4.45 -3.62
C GLU A 58 -5.53 4.12 -4.64
N ALA A 59 -4.35 3.71 -4.16
CA ALA A 59 -3.25 3.28 -5.05
C ALA A 59 -3.64 2.07 -5.92
N HIS A 60 -4.30 1.07 -5.34
CA HIS A 60 -4.78 -0.10 -6.06
C HIS A 60 -5.88 0.26 -7.05
N SER A 61 -6.77 1.20 -6.76
CA SER A 61 -7.79 1.64 -7.72
C SER A 61 -7.13 2.12 -9.02
N HIS A 62 -6.10 2.96 -8.91
CA HIS A 62 -5.35 3.42 -10.08
C HIS A 62 -4.62 2.30 -10.82
N GLN A 63 -4.03 1.35 -10.11
CA GLN A 63 -3.40 0.18 -10.74
C GLN A 63 -4.42 -0.70 -11.46
N THR A 64 -5.55 -1.00 -10.80
CA THR A 64 -6.63 -1.84 -11.32
C THR A 64 -7.27 -1.23 -12.56
N ASP A 65 -7.49 0.09 -12.58
CA ASP A 65 -8.03 0.78 -13.76
C ASP A 65 -7.14 0.55 -14.99
N MET A 66 -5.81 0.65 -14.84
CA MET A 66 -4.88 0.43 -15.96
C MET A 66 -4.84 -1.04 -16.41
N ILE A 67 -4.88 -1.99 -15.49
CA ILE A 67 -4.98 -3.43 -15.80
C ILE A 67 -6.30 -3.72 -16.53
N GLN A 68 -7.40 -3.09 -16.12
CA GLN A 68 -8.71 -3.29 -16.73
C GLN A 68 -8.75 -2.75 -18.17
N LEU A 69 -8.13 -1.61 -18.43
CA LEU A 69 -7.98 -1.07 -19.79
C LEU A 69 -7.16 -2.04 -20.67
N GLU A 70 -6.01 -2.50 -20.20
CA GLU A 70 -5.21 -3.48 -20.93
C GLU A 70 -5.99 -4.77 -21.22
N ALA A 71 -6.71 -5.29 -20.21
CA ALA A 71 -7.55 -6.48 -20.36
C ALA A 71 -8.73 -6.29 -21.33
N ASN A 72 -9.22 -5.07 -21.50
CA ASN A 72 -10.25 -4.72 -22.48
C ASN A 72 -9.69 -4.56 -23.91
N GLY A 73 -8.38 -4.68 -24.09
CA GLY A 73 -7.70 -4.58 -25.38
C GLY A 73 -7.19 -3.19 -25.72
N ASP A 74 -7.20 -2.26 -24.77
CA ASP A 74 -6.57 -0.94 -24.96
C ASP A 74 -5.05 -1.08 -24.94
N PHE A 75 -4.37 -0.40 -25.85
CA PHE A 75 -2.91 -0.40 -25.90
C PHE A 75 -2.34 0.46 -24.76
N ILE A 76 -1.57 -0.17 -23.88
CA ILE A 76 -0.81 0.50 -22.82
C ILE A 76 0.68 0.54 -23.22
N PRO A 77 1.29 1.73 -23.44
CA PRO A 77 2.69 1.80 -23.80
C PRO A 77 3.60 1.42 -22.63
N TYR A 78 4.73 0.78 -22.93
CA TYR A 78 5.74 0.51 -21.91
C TYR A 78 6.25 1.80 -21.24
N SER A 79 6.30 1.77 -19.92
CA SER A 79 6.83 2.84 -19.08
C SER A 79 7.58 2.26 -17.87
N THR A 80 8.86 2.61 -17.73
CA THR A 80 9.68 2.22 -16.58
C THR A 80 9.14 2.82 -15.28
N LEU A 81 8.61 4.06 -15.31
CA LEU A 81 8.03 4.70 -14.14
C LEU A 81 6.74 3.98 -13.69
N PHE A 82 5.92 3.53 -14.63
CA PHE A 82 4.72 2.76 -14.31
C PHE A 82 5.05 1.37 -13.76
N GLY A 83 6.09 0.71 -14.30
CA GLY A 83 6.61 -0.53 -13.70
C GLY A 83 7.09 -0.31 -12.25
N HIS A 84 7.86 0.75 -12.02
CA HIS A 84 8.34 1.10 -10.67
C HIS A 84 7.19 1.41 -9.70
N ALA A 85 6.15 2.11 -10.15
CA ALA A 85 4.96 2.39 -9.34
C ALA A 85 4.25 1.10 -8.91
N GLN A 86 4.09 0.14 -9.82
CA GLN A 86 3.49 -1.17 -9.53
C GLN A 86 4.35 -1.97 -8.54
N ASP A 87 5.66 -2.04 -8.76
CA ASP A 87 6.58 -2.73 -7.85
C ASP A 87 6.54 -2.14 -6.44
N THR A 88 6.48 -0.80 -6.35
CA THR A 88 6.41 -0.07 -5.09
C THR A 88 5.13 -0.41 -4.32
N LEU A 89 3.97 -0.34 -5.01
CA LEU A 89 2.67 -0.64 -4.43
C LEU A 89 2.60 -2.08 -3.90
N MET A 90 2.95 -3.07 -4.71
CA MET A 90 2.87 -4.49 -4.32
C MET A 90 3.86 -4.83 -3.19
N THR A 91 5.04 -4.19 -3.18
CA THR A 91 6.02 -4.34 -2.09
C THR A 91 5.44 -3.83 -0.78
N ILE A 92 4.85 -2.62 -0.78
CA ILE A 92 4.31 -1.99 0.43
C ILE A 92 3.07 -2.73 0.93
N GLN A 93 2.22 -3.23 0.03
CA GLN A 93 1.11 -4.12 0.41
C GLN A 93 1.62 -5.35 1.15
N SER A 94 2.68 -5.99 0.64
CA SER A 94 3.29 -7.15 1.29
C SER A 94 3.89 -6.80 2.65
N GLU A 95 4.57 -5.66 2.77
CA GLU A 95 5.10 -5.15 4.04
C GLU A 95 4.00 -4.93 5.07
N MET A 96 2.89 -4.30 4.68
CA MET A 96 1.75 -4.05 5.56
C MET A 96 1.10 -5.35 6.04
N LEU A 97 0.88 -6.33 5.15
CA LEU A 97 0.34 -7.64 5.53
C LEU A 97 1.23 -8.34 6.56
N LEU A 98 2.56 -8.28 6.37
CA LEU A 98 3.51 -8.84 7.35
C LEU A 98 3.48 -8.05 8.66
N ALA A 99 3.41 -6.73 8.61
CA ALA A 99 3.34 -5.87 9.79
C ALA A 99 2.09 -6.12 10.65
N GLU A 100 0.94 -6.35 10.01
CA GLU A 100 -0.29 -6.75 10.69
C GLU A 100 -0.13 -8.11 11.38
N LYS A 101 0.49 -9.08 10.70
CA LYS A 101 0.74 -10.40 11.29
C LYS A 101 1.74 -10.37 12.45
N ILE A 102 2.79 -9.55 12.35
CA ILE A 102 3.71 -9.31 13.46
C ILE A 102 2.94 -8.70 14.65
N THR A 103 2.08 -7.72 14.40
CA THR A 103 1.24 -7.10 15.45
C THR A 103 0.30 -8.11 16.12
N GLU A 104 -0.32 -9.00 15.35
CA GLU A 104 -1.16 -10.10 15.88
C GLU A 104 -0.34 -11.07 16.76
N ILE A 105 0.89 -11.40 16.34
CA ILE A 105 1.80 -12.26 17.08
C ILE A 105 2.20 -11.61 18.41
N GLU A 106 2.61 -10.35 18.40
CA GLU A 106 3.00 -9.61 19.62
C GLU A 106 1.83 -9.49 20.61
N LYS A 107 0.61 -9.21 20.13
CA LYS A 107 -0.59 -9.16 20.98
C LYS A 107 -0.85 -10.49 21.70
N LYS A 108 -0.61 -11.63 21.02
CA LYS A 108 -0.77 -12.96 21.64
C LYS A 108 0.29 -13.23 22.70
N HIS A 109 1.56 -12.95 22.42
CA HIS A 109 2.65 -13.18 23.38
C HIS A 109 2.59 -12.23 24.59
N GLY A 110 2.18 -10.97 24.40
CA GLY A 110 1.96 -10.03 25.50
C GLY A 110 0.77 -10.40 26.40
N GLY A 111 -0.17 -11.21 25.90
CA GLY A 111 -1.32 -11.71 26.66
C GLY A 111 -0.99 -12.84 27.64
N ASP A 112 0.10 -13.59 27.41
CA ASP A 112 0.52 -14.71 28.27
C ASP A 112 1.50 -14.28 29.38
N SER A 113 1.92 -13.01 29.42
CA SER A 113 2.82 -12.50 30.47
C SER A 113 2.12 -12.17 31.79
N ASN A 114 0.83 -12.54 31.92
CA ASN A 114 -0.01 -12.23 33.09
C ASN A 114 -0.84 -13.43 33.59
N ALA A 115 -0.42 -14.65 33.26
CA ALA A 115 -0.98 -15.91 33.78
C ALA A 115 0.00 -16.61 34.73
#